data_AF-A0A8I5NHW3-F1
#
_entry.id   AF-A0A8I5NHW3-F1
#
_cell.length_a   1.000
_cell.length_b   1.000
_cell.length_c   1.000
_cell.angle_alpha   90.00
_cell.angle_beta   90.00
_cell.angle_gamma   90.00
#
_symmetry.space_group_name_H-M   'P 1'
#
loop_
_entity.id
_entity.type
_entity.pdbx_description
1 polymer ?
#
loop_
_entity_poly.entity_id
_entity_poly.type
_entity_poly.pdbx_seq_one_letter_code
_entity_poly.pdbx_strand_id
1 'polypeptide(L)' 'MVLNSLDKMIHLQKNTANIRNICVLAHVDHGKTTLTDCLISSNGIISSRLAGKIKLLMRK' A
#
# COMPACT_ATOMS: atom_id res chain seq x y z
N MET A 1 10.14 -12.13 4.88
CA MET A 1 9.35 -11.47 5.94
C MET A 1 8.04 -10.99 5.32
N VAL A 2 7.10 -11.92 5.11
CA VAL A 2 5.76 -11.64 4.57
C VAL A 2 4.83 -12.52 5.39
N LEU A 3 3.77 -11.92 5.93
CA LEU A 3 2.88 -12.37 7.03
C LEU A 3 3.23 -11.71 8.36
N ASN A 4 2.92 -10.41 8.46
CA ASN A 4 2.67 -9.82 9.77
C ASN A 4 1.43 -10.52 10.35
N SER A 5 1.57 -11.21 11.47
CA SER A 5 0.44 -11.79 12.20
C SER A 5 -0.63 -10.73 12.42
N LEU A 6 -1.90 -11.07 12.17
CA LEU A 6 -3.03 -10.14 12.27
C LEU A 6 -3.07 -9.43 13.64
N ASP A 7 -2.71 -10.15 14.70
CA ASP A 7 -2.64 -9.64 16.06
C ASP A 7 -1.62 -8.49 16.23
N LYS A 8 -0.47 -8.57 15.55
CA LYS A 8 0.52 -7.48 15.56
C LYS A 8 -0.04 -6.24 14.88
N MET A 9 -0.78 -6.39 13.79
CA MET A 9 -1.37 -5.26 13.08
C MET A 9 -2.45 -4.57 13.93
N ILE A 10 -3.31 -5.35 14.60
CA ILE A 10 -4.32 -4.82 15.52
C ILE A 10 -3.66 -4.08 16.67
N HIS A 11 -2.57 -4.60 17.23
CA HIS A 11 -1.84 -3.93 18.31
C HIS A 11 -1.21 -2.61 17.86
N LEU A 12 -0.60 -2.58 16.66
CA LEU A 12 -0.01 -1.36 16.09
C LEU A 12 -1.09 -0.29 15.77
N GLN A 13 -2.28 -0.71 15.37
CA GLN A 13 -3.41 0.18 15.08
C GLN A 13 -4.05 0.81 16.34
N LYS A 14 -3.74 0.36 17.56
CA LYS A 14 -4.29 0.93 18.79
C LYS A 14 -3.87 2.38 19.04
N ASN A 15 -2.67 2.75 18.60
CA ASN A 15 -2.17 4.11 18.77
C ASN A 15 -2.38 4.92 17.49
N THR A 16 -3.38 5.79 17.49
CA THR A 16 -3.73 6.64 16.34
C THR A 16 -2.61 7.61 15.95
N ALA A 17 -1.71 7.98 16.86
CA ALA A 17 -0.56 8.84 16.56
C ALA A 17 0.43 8.19 15.56
N ASN A 18 0.40 6.87 15.44
CA ASN A 18 1.25 6.12 14.50
C ASN A 18 0.58 5.92 13.13
N ILE A 19 -0.67 6.33 12.96
CA ILE A 19 -1.42 6.17 11.70
C ILE A 19 -1.23 7.44 10.85
N ARG A 20 -0.67 7.28 9.65
CA ARG A 20 -0.55 8.35 8.66
C ARG A 20 -1.33 8.00 7.41
N ASN A 21 -2.46 8.68 7.23
CA ASN A 21 -3.26 8.55 6.01
C ASN A 21 -2.61 9.35 4.90
N ILE A 22 -2.18 8.68 3.84
CA ILE A 22 -1.52 9.30 2.68
C ILE A 22 -2.44 9.12 1.47
N CYS A 23 -2.63 10.20 0.70
CA CYS A 23 -3.33 10.18 -0.58
C CYS A 23 -2.37 10.55 -1.70
N VAL A 24 -2.37 9.76 -2.78
CA VAL A 24 -1.54 10.02 -3.96
C VAL A 24 -2.42 10.57 -5.06
N LEU A 25 -2.34 11.89 -5.27
CA LEU A 25 -3.01 12.61 -6.35
C LEU A 25 -2.01 12.92 -7.46
N ALA A 26 -2.42 12.79 -8.71
CA ALA A 26 -1.65 13.25 -9.86
C ALA A 26 -2.57 13.42 -11.07
N HIS A 27 -2.02 13.83 -12.21
CA HIS A 27 -2.74 13.87 -13.48
C HIS A 27 -2.83 12.49 -14.15
N VAL A 28 -3.84 12.25 -15.00
CA VAL A 28 -4.01 10.98 -15.74
C VAL A 28 -2.71 10.67 -16.49
N ASP A 29 -2.28 9.40 -16.51
CA ASP A 29 -1.01 8.92 -17.08
C ASP A 29 0.31 9.34 -16.39
N HIS A 30 0.29 10.15 -15.32
CA HIS A 30 1.51 10.52 -14.57
C HIS A 30 2.00 9.47 -13.55
N GLY A 31 1.91 8.18 -13.88
CA GLY A 31 2.61 7.14 -13.11
C GLY A 31 2.20 6.96 -11.64
N LYS A 32 1.03 7.46 -11.21
CA LYS A 32 0.48 7.25 -9.84
C LYS A 32 0.54 5.79 -9.41
N THR A 33 0.15 4.91 -10.32
CA THR A 33 0.12 3.47 -10.09
C THR A 33 1.53 2.91 -9.88
N THR A 34 2.50 3.36 -10.68
CA THR A 34 3.91 2.97 -10.52
C THR A 34 4.47 3.42 -9.17
N LEU A 35 4.16 4.65 -8.75
CA LEU A 35 4.62 5.19 -7.47
C LEU A 35 4.01 4.43 -6.28
N THR A 36 2.70 4.13 -6.34
CA THR A 36 2.01 3.39 -5.29
C THR A 36 2.50 1.94 -5.20
N ASP A 37 2.75 1.29 -6.35
CA ASP A 37 3.26 -0.08 -6.41
C ASP A 37 4.67 -0.18 -5.78
N CYS A 38 5.55 0.79 -6.06
CA CYS A 38 6.87 0.87 -5.44
C CYS A 38 6.80 1.06 -3.91
N LEU A 39 5.92 1.94 -3.43
CA LEU A 39 5.74 2.20 -1.99
C LEU A 39 5.22 0.97 -1.24
N ILE A 40 4.21 0.30 -1.79
CA ILE A 40 3.60 -0.89 -1.18
C ILE A 40 4.59 -2.06 -1.16
N SER A 41 5.36 -2.24 -2.25
CA SER A 41 6.38 -3.28 -2.34
C SER A 41 7.56 -3.02 -1.41
N SER A 42 7.98 -1.76 -1.26
CA SER A 42 9.12 -1.39 -0.40
C SER A 42 8.81 -1.57 1.09
N ASN A 43 7.57 -1.33 1.51
CA ASN A 43 7.18 -1.52 2.92
C ASN A 43 6.93 -2.99 3.29
N GLY A 44 7.04 -3.92 2.33
CA GLY A 44 6.86 -5.36 2.58
C GLY A 44 5.45 -5.75 3.06
N ILE A 45 4.47 -4.85 2.95
CA ILE A 45 3.10 -5.05 3.44
C ILE A 45 2.36 -6.05 2.54
N ILE A 46 2.66 -6.07 1.23
CA ILE A 46 2.00 -6.93 0.24
C ILE A 46 3.06 -7.52 -0.71
N SER A 47 2.94 -8.81 -1.03
CA SER A 47 3.78 -9.48 -2.03
C SER A 47 3.63 -8.82 -3.42
N SER A 48 4.73 -8.62 -4.14
CA SER A 48 4.81 -7.96 -5.45
C SER A 48 3.79 -8.50 -6.47
N ARG A 49 3.34 -9.75 -6.32
CA ARG A 49 2.30 -10.38 -7.16
C ARG A 49 0.91 -9.77 -6.99
N LEU A 50 0.55 -9.25 -5.80
CA LEU A 50 -0.76 -8.63 -5.56
C LEU A 50 -0.80 -7.15 -5.99
N ALA A 51 0.36 -6.47 -6.07
CA ALA A 51 0.47 -5.10 -6.56
C ALA A 51 -0.09 -4.97 -8.00
N GLY A 52 0.15 -5.97 -8.85
CA GLY A 52 -0.43 -6.04 -10.19
C GLY A 52 -1.97 -6.09 -10.23
N LYS A 53 -2.64 -6.52 -9.15
CA LYS A 53 -4.11 -6.53 -9.04
C LYS A 53 -4.67 -5.15 -8.69
N ILE A 54 -3.94 -4.37 -7.89
CA ILE A 54 -4.25 -2.96 -7.62
C ILE A 54 -4.10 -2.13 -8.90
N LYS A 55 -3.10 -2.44 -9.73
CA LYS A 55 -2.91 -1.84 -11.06
C LYS A 55 -4.12 -2.04 -11.99
N LEU A 56 -4.85 -3.15 -11.87
CA LEU A 56 -6.07 -3.41 -12.66
C LEU A 56 -7.26 -2.57 -12.18
N LEU A 57 -7.38 -2.31 -10.87
CA LEU A 57 -8.47 -1.51 -10.30
C LEU A 57 -8.35 -0.02 -10.62
N MET A 58 -7.13 0.49 -10.84
CA MET A 58 -6.86 1.91 -11.11
C MET A 58 -6.90 2.28 -12.61
N ARG A 59 -7.16 1.32 -13.51
CA ARG A 59 -7.35 1.54 -14.96
C ARG A 59 -8.83 1.45 -15.35
N LYS A 60 -9.70 2.24 -14.71
CA LYS A 60 -10.99 2.61 -15.29
C LYS A 60 -10.91 4.01 -15.85
#